data_AF-A0A1T3NQA2-F1
#
_entry.id   AF-A0A1T3NQA2-F1
#
_cell.length_a   1.000
_cell.length_b   1.000
_cell.length_c   1.000
_cell.angle_alpha   90.00
_cell.angle_beta   90.00
_cell.angle_gamma   90.00
#
_symmetry.space_group_name_H-M   'P 1'
#
loop_
_entity.id
_entity.type
_entity.pdbx_description
1 polymer ?
#
loop_
_entity_poly.entity_id
_entity_poly.type
_entity_poly.pdbx_seq_one_letter_code
_entity_poly.pdbx_strand_id
1 'polypeptide(L)'
;MTSLIERGLWRHPGDAVLAEVIPWFESPLVFVSGPEQMEFESQSMDMFADDPHRAFFREARGSTSTGPLELPWLDVEQAVLIAVNRNPGDDIALALDYRTDPTDPRVVGSDFWTNPCMCEWRVAAPTFSAFAARLGL
;
A
#
# COMPACT_ATOMS: atom_id res chain seq x y z
N MET A 1 0.71 -12.23 7.02
CA MET A 1 1.82 -11.26 7.15
C MET A 1 2.68 -11.48 8.39
N THR A 2 2.10 -11.49 9.60
CA THR A 2 2.85 -11.60 10.87
C THR A 2 3.86 -12.74 10.91
N SER A 3 3.50 -13.93 10.41
CA SER A 3 4.43 -15.07 10.32
C SER A 3 5.67 -14.81 9.43
N LEU A 4 5.52 -14.04 8.34
CA LEU A 4 6.66 -13.69 7.48
C LEU A 4 7.58 -12.69 8.19
N ILE A 5 7.01 -11.73 8.92
CA ILE A 5 7.77 -10.76 9.71
C ILE A 5 8.53 -11.46 10.84
N GLU A 6 7.84 -12.29 11.64
CA GLU A 6 8.44 -13.04 12.76
C GLU A 6 9.59 -13.95 12.32
N ARG A 7 9.50 -14.50 11.10
CA ARG A 7 10.54 -15.35 10.50
C ARG A 7 11.61 -14.57 9.75
N GLY A 8 11.53 -13.23 9.68
CA GLY A 8 12.44 -12.40 8.90
C GLY A 8 12.38 -12.64 7.38
N LEU A 9 11.27 -13.18 6.89
CA LEU A 9 11.02 -13.50 5.48
C LEU A 9 10.32 -12.36 4.75
N TRP A 10 9.68 -11.43 5.45
CA TRP A 10 9.19 -10.21 4.84
C TRP A 10 10.36 -9.25 4.53
N ARG A 11 10.95 -9.43 3.35
CA ARG A 11 12.12 -8.70 2.88
C ARG A 11 11.99 -8.39 1.40
N HIS A 12 12.65 -7.33 0.96
CA HIS A 12 12.65 -6.90 -0.43
C HIS A 12 13.13 -8.04 -1.36
N PRO A 13 12.31 -8.52 -2.32
CA PRO A 13 12.64 -9.67 -3.16
C PRO A 13 13.60 -9.34 -4.32
N GLY A 14 13.84 -8.05 -4.55
CA GLY A 14 14.64 -7.52 -5.64
C GLY A 14 13.79 -6.73 -6.63
N ASP A 15 14.34 -5.65 -7.18
CA ASP A 15 13.58 -4.70 -8.02
C ASP A 15 13.02 -5.39 -9.28
N ALA A 16 13.77 -6.36 -9.85
CA ALA A 16 13.32 -7.13 -11.01
C ALA A 16 12.10 -8.02 -10.72
N VAL A 17 12.04 -8.65 -9.54
CA VAL A 17 10.89 -9.48 -9.13
C VAL A 17 9.67 -8.58 -8.91
N LEU A 18 9.84 -7.43 -8.27
CA LEU A 18 8.75 -6.46 -8.11
C LEU A 18 8.20 -5.97 -9.44
N ALA A 19 9.08 -5.63 -10.40
CA ALA A 19 8.67 -5.20 -11.73
C ALA A 19 7.92 -6.30 -12.51
N GLU A 20 8.20 -7.59 -12.26
CA GLU A 20 7.39 -8.67 -12.83
C GLU A 20 6.03 -8.80 -12.13
N VAL A 21 5.99 -8.63 -10.81
CA VAL A 21 4.77 -8.80 -10.02
C VAL A 21 3.79 -7.63 -10.21
N ILE A 22 4.31 -6.40 -10.25
CA ILE A 22 3.56 -5.14 -10.37
C ILE A 22 4.18 -4.27 -11.48
N PRO A 23 3.99 -4.61 -12.77
CA PRO A 23 4.71 -3.97 -13.88
C PRO A 23 4.37 -2.50 -14.12
N TRP A 24 3.30 -1.99 -13.51
CA TRP A 24 2.89 -0.59 -13.59
C TRP A 24 3.51 0.28 -12.49
N PHE A 25 4.19 -0.31 -11.50
CA PHE A 25 4.80 0.42 -10.39
C PHE A 25 6.27 0.65 -10.69
N GLU A 26 6.67 1.88 -11.00
CA GLU A 26 8.00 2.13 -11.57
C GLU A 26 9.07 2.49 -10.54
N SER A 27 8.68 2.91 -9.34
CA SER A 27 9.64 3.40 -8.34
C SER A 27 10.13 2.33 -7.37
N PRO A 28 11.36 2.50 -6.85
CA PRO A 28 11.98 1.54 -5.95
C PRO A 28 11.30 1.56 -4.58
N LEU A 29 11.01 0.37 -4.05
CA LEU A 29 10.39 0.23 -2.74
C LEU A 29 11.39 -0.24 -1.68
N VAL A 30 11.02 -0.04 -0.43
CA VAL A 30 11.59 -0.66 0.76
C VAL A 30 10.45 -1.33 1.51
N PHE A 31 10.62 -2.61 1.83
CA PHE A 31 9.62 -3.38 2.57
C PHE A 31 9.70 -3.02 4.04
N VAL A 32 8.55 -2.66 4.63
CA VAL A 32 8.46 -2.26 6.03
C VAL A 32 8.63 -3.49 6.91
N SER A 33 9.65 -3.50 7.75
CA SER A 33 10.24 -4.74 8.28
C SER A 33 9.58 -5.29 9.54
N GLY A 34 8.66 -4.56 10.17
CA GLY A 34 8.00 -4.97 11.40
C GLY A 34 6.76 -4.14 11.76
N PRO A 35 5.95 -4.58 12.74
CA PRO A 35 4.65 -3.96 13.03
C PRO A 35 4.77 -2.51 13.51
N GLU A 36 5.76 -2.22 14.35
CA GLU A 36 6.02 -0.84 14.84
C GLU A 36 6.36 0.11 13.68
N GLN A 37 7.15 -0.36 12.71
CA GLN A 37 7.49 0.43 11.54
C GLN A 37 6.27 0.57 10.61
N MET A 38 5.46 -0.48 10.43
CA MET A 38 4.22 -0.39 9.65
C MET A 38 3.25 0.62 10.25
N GLU A 39 3.10 0.64 11.57
CA GLU A 39 2.32 1.64 12.29
C GLU A 39 2.88 3.04 12.05
N PHE A 40 4.18 3.24 12.25
CA PHE A 40 4.84 4.54 12.05
C PHE A 40 4.66 5.07 10.62
N GLU A 41 4.95 4.25 9.60
CA GLU A 41 4.81 4.66 8.19
C GLU A 41 3.34 4.95 7.84
N SER A 42 2.40 4.17 8.40
CA SER A 42 0.96 4.33 8.14
C SER A 42 0.38 5.64 8.73
N GLN A 43 1.04 6.28 9.69
CA GLN A 43 0.63 7.59 10.23
C GLN A 43 0.65 8.69 9.16
N SER A 44 1.45 8.54 8.10
CA SER A 44 1.43 9.48 6.97
C SER A 44 0.06 9.52 6.28
N MET A 45 -0.66 8.39 6.24
CA MET A 45 -1.98 8.33 5.63
C MET A 45 -3.03 9.13 6.41
N ASP A 46 -2.89 9.21 7.74
CA ASP A 46 -3.76 10.07 8.56
C ASP A 46 -3.60 11.54 8.17
N MET A 47 -2.37 11.98 7.93
CA MET A 47 -2.07 13.35 7.47
C MET A 47 -2.73 13.63 6.12
N PHE A 48 -2.60 12.74 5.15
CA PHE A 48 -3.15 12.93 3.81
C PHE A 48 -4.68 12.85 3.77
N ALA A 49 -5.30 11.98 4.57
CA ALA A 49 -6.76 11.85 4.63
C ALA A 49 -7.45 13.10 5.21
N ASP A 50 -6.76 13.80 6.12
CA ASP A 50 -7.25 15.01 6.79
C ASP A 50 -6.82 16.30 6.05
N ASP A 51 -5.98 16.21 5.02
CA ASP A 51 -5.51 17.35 4.24
C ASP A 51 -6.60 17.93 3.30
N PRO A 52 -6.71 19.27 3.14
CA PRO A 52 -7.62 19.89 2.18
C PRO A 52 -7.43 19.43 0.72
N HIS A 53 -6.22 18.99 0.38
CA HIS A 53 -5.81 18.44 -0.92
C HIS A 53 -5.82 16.91 -0.98
N ARG A 54 -6.46 16.21 -0.03
CA ARG A 54 -6.60 14.74 -0.01
C ARG A 54 -7.04 14.09 -1.33
N ALA A 55 -7.75 14.83 -2.18
CA ALA A 55 -8.14 14.37 -3.51
C ALA A 55 -6.96 14.08 -4.44
N PHE A 56 -5.79 14.70 -4.20
CA PHE A 56 -4.55 14.41 -4.91
C PHE A 56 -4.01 13.02 -4.54
N PHE A 57 -4.01 12.66 -3.26
CA PHE A 57 -3.54 11.35 -2.78
C PHE A 57 -4.61 10.25 -2.84
N ARG A 58 -5.87 10.63 -3.03
CA ARG A 58 -7.05 9.74 -3.00
C ARG A 58 -7.13 8.94 -1.71
N GLU A 59 -6.84 9.59 -0.59
CA GLU A 59 -6.93 9.01 0.74
C GLU A 59 -8.07 9.67 1.52
N ALA A 60 -8.87 8.85 2.19
CA ALA A 60 -9.99 9.34 2.99
C ALA A 60 -10.31 8.38 4.14
N ARG A 61 -11.03 8.87 5.14
CA ARG A 61 -11.57 8.06 6.24
C ARG A 61 -12.94 7.52 5.87
N GLY A 62 -13.10 6.20 5.84
CA GLY A 62 -14.37 5.54 5.60
C GLY A 62 -15.45 5.99 6.61
N SER A 63 -15.08 6.18 7.87
CA SER A 63 -15.95 6.66 8.94
C SER A 63 -16.61 8.03 8.69
N THR A 64 -16.00 8.86 7.84
CA THR A 64 -16.49 10.22 7.52
C THR A 64 -17.22 10.30 6.18
N SER A 65 -17.24 9.19 5.42
CA SER A 65 -17.80 9.14 4.07
C SER A 65 -19.29 8.82 4.11
N THR A 66 -20.06 9.38 3.17
CA THR A 66 -21.52 9.15 3.07
C THR A 66 -21.91 7.77 2.52
N GLY A 67 -20.93 7.01 2.04
CA GLY A 67 -21.07 5.64 1.56
C GLY A 67 -19.72 4.93 1.55
N PRO A 68 -19.68 3.64 1.16
CA PRO A 68 -18.45 2.87 1.10
C PRO A 68 -17.41 3.54 0.19
N LEU A 69 -16.18 3.68 0.68
CA LEU A 69 -15.06 4.11 -0.15
C LEU A 69 -14.62 2.94 -1.03
N GLU A 70 -14.51 3.20 -2.33
CA GLU A 70 -14.05 2.26 -3.34
C GLU A 70 -12.79 2.78 -4.03
N LEU A 71 -11.99 1.87 -4.60
CA LEU A 71 -10.87 2.28 -5.45
C LEU A 71 -11.38 3.19 -6.60
N PRO A 72 -10.65 4.26 -6.95
CA PRO A 72 -9.25 4.53 -6.61
C PRO A 72 -9.01 5.25 -5.27
N TRP A 73 -10.01 5.36 -4.38
CA TRP A 73 -9.81 5.89 -3.04
C TRP A 73 -9.39 4.80 -2.04
N LEU A 74 -8.33 5.08 -1.29
CA LEU A 74 -7.91 4.28 -0.14
C LEU A 74 -8.68 4.74 1.10
N ASP A 75 -9.24 3.77 1.82
CA ASP A 75 -9.76 3.98 3.17
C ASP A 75 -8.62 3.78 4.17
N VAL A 76 -8.10 4.86 4.71
CA VAL A 76 -6.90 4.84 5.58
C VAL A 76 -7.14 4.12 6.90
N GLU A 77 -8.40 4.02 7.34
CA GLU A 77 -8.79 3.31 8.57
C GLU A 77 -8.77 1.78 8.38
N GLN A 78 -8.72 1.32 7.13
CA GLN A 78 -8.69 -0.09 6.75
C GLN A 78 -7.48 -0.42 5.88
N ALA A 79 -6.41 0.38 5.99
CA ALA A 79 -5.17 0.18 5.25
C ALA A 79 -3.94 0.16 6.15
N VAL A 80 -2.92 -0.61 5.75
CA VAL A 80 -1.61 -0.64 6.43
C VAL A 80 -0.51 -0.65 5.39
N LEU A 81 0.45 0.28 5.48
CA LEU A 81 1.59 0.32 4.57
C LEU A 81 2.55 -0.84 4.84
N ILE A 82 2.93 -1.55 3.77
CA ILE A 82 3.83 -2.72 3.84
C ILE A 82 5.10 -2.54 3.03
N ALA A 83 5.12 -1.55 2.13
CA ALA A 83 6.32 -1.08 1.47
C ALA A 83 6.16 0.41 1.16
N VAL A 84 7.23 1.18 1.30
CA VAL A 84 7.26 2.63 1.05
C VAL A 84 8.40 2.96 0.08
N ASN A 85 8.41 4.16 -0.48
CA ASN A 85 9.47 4.56 -1.40
C ASN A 85 10.87 4.47 -0.76
N ARG A 86 11.86 4.06 -1.56
CA ARG A 86 13.26 4.08 -1.15
C ARG A 86 13.83 5.50 -1.07
N ASN A 87 13.33 6.42 -1.90
CA ASN A 87 13.81 7.79 -1.95
C ASN A 87 12.95 8.68 -1.05
N PRO A 88 13.53 9.34 -0.03
CA PRO A 88 12.78 10.27 0.81
C PRO A 88 12.15 11.38 -0.04
N GLY A 89 10.86 11.64 0.17
CA GLY A 89 10.12 12.74 -0.46
C GLY A 89 9.24 12.36 -1.65
N ASP A 90 9.26 11.11 -2.15
CA ASP A 90 8.18 10.65 -3.04
C ASP A 90 7.12 9.89 -2.23
N ASP A 91 5.88 10.33 -2.37
CA ASP A 91 4.72 9.84 -1.62
C ASP A 91 4.10 8.62 -2.32
N ILE A 92 4.85 7.52 -2.38
CA ILE A 92 4.39 6.25 -2.96
C ILE A 92 4.55 5.08 -2.01
N ALA A 93 3.62 4.13 -2.08
CA ALA A 93 3.60 2.98 -1.20
C ALA A 93 2.83 1.79 -1.78
N LEU A 94 3.04 0.63 -1.16
CA LEU A 94 2.13 -0.52 -1.20
C LEU A 94 1.45 -0.66 0.16
N ALA A 95 0.16 -0.95 0.15
CA ALA A 95 -0.65 -1.15 1.33
C ALA A 95 -1.42 -2.48 1.28
N LEU A 96 -1.64 -3.06 2.46
CA LEU A 96 -2.75 -4.00 2.66
C LEU A 96 -4.03 -3.20 2.75
N ASP A 97 -5.07 -3.68 2.11
CA ASP A 97 -6.41 -3.08 2.16
C ASP A 97 -7.41 -4.14 2.65
N TYR A 98 -7.87 -3.93 3.87
CA TYR A 98 -8.69 -4.88 4.63
C TYR A 98 -10.19 -4.80 4.30
N ARG A 99 -10.61 -3.91 3.39
CA ARG A 99 -12.00 -3.81 2.94
C ARG A 99 -12.52 -5.08 2.26
N THR A 100 -11.64 -5.96 1.78
CA THR A 100 -12.03 -7.22 1.12
C THR A 100 -12.03 -8.42 2.05
N ASP A 101 -10.98 -8.61 2.85
CA ASP A 101 -10.82 -9.75 3.75
C ASP A 101 -9.92 -9.37 4.94
N PRO A 102 -10.35 -9.58 6.20
CA PRO A 102 -9.57 -9.21 7.38
C PRO A 102 -8.36 -10.13 7.63
N THR A 103 -8.31 -11.31 7.02
CA THR A 103 -7.28 -12.35 7.22
C THR A 103 -6.31 -12.46 6.06
N ASP A 104 -6.77 -12.21 4.83
CA ASP A 104 -5.95 -12.23 3.61
C ASP A 104 -6.29 -11.02 2.72
N PRO A 105 -6.04 -9.79 3.20
CA PRO A 105 -6.44 -8.56 2.52
C PRO A 105 -5.83 -8.46 1.12
N ARG A 106 -6.45 -7.69 0.23
CA ARG A 106 -5.82 -7.37 -1.05
C ARG A 106 -4.58 -6.50 -0.86
N VAL A 107 -3.69 -6.51 -1.85
CA VAL A 107 -2.54 -5.59 -1.91
C VAL A 107 -2.84 -4.52 -2.94
N VAL A 108 -2.71 -3.26 -2.55
CA VAL A 108 -2.85 -2.10 -3.43
C VAL A 108 -1.56 -1.29 -3.45
N GLY A 109 -1.34 -0.53 -4.52
CA GLY A 109 -0.25 0.44 -4.60
C GLY A 109 -0.75 1.79 -5.12
N SER A 110 -0.09 2.86 -4.70
CA SER A 110 -0.30 4.21 -5.20
C SER A 110 0.25 4.33 -6.63
N ASP A 111 -0.61 4.60 -7.60
CA ASP A 111 -0.22 4.79 -9.01
C ASP A 111 -0.23 6.29 -9.36
N PHE A 112 0.96 6.85 -9.57
CA PHE A 112 1.15 8.19 -10.14
C PHE A 112 1.64 8.16 -11.59
N TRP A 113 1.93 6.98 -12.15
CA TRP A 113 2.48 6.83 -13.49
C TRP A 113 1.40 6.81 -14.56
N THR A 114 0.25 6.19 -14.25
CA THR A 114 -0.92 6.22 -15.14
C THR A 114 -1.50 7.64 -15.22
N ASN A 115 -1.53 8.38 -14.12
CA ASN A 115 -2.02 9.75 -14.05
C ASN A 115 -1.09 10.63 -13.19
N PRO A 116 -0.15 11.37 -13.80
CA PRO A 116 0.80 12.19 -13.04
C PRO A 116 0.19 13.36 -12.25
N CYS A 117 -1.11 13.64 -12.44
CA CYS A 117 -1.79 14.74 -11.76
C CYS A 117 -2.49 14.32 -10.47
N MET A 118 -2.64 13.03 -10.19
CA MET A 118 -3.23 12.50 -8.95
C MET A 118 -2.90 11.03 -8.76
N CYS A 119 -2.79 10.60 -7.52
CA CYS A 119 -2.70 9.19 -7.17
C CYS A 119 -3.96 8.44 -7.59
N GLU A 120 -3.80 7.21 -8.07
CA GLU A 120 -4.87 6.23 -8.12
C GLU A 120 -4.44 4.97 -7.37
N TRP A 121 -5.15 4.61 -6.30
CA TRP A 121 -4.87 3.35 -5.61
C TRP A 121 -5.36 2.18 -6.47
N ARG A 122 -4.42 1.31 -6.86
CA ARG A 122 -4.66 0.21 -7.78
C ARG A 122 -4.31 -1.13 -7.16
N VAL A 123 -5.11 -2.15 -7.47
CA VAL A 123 -4.84 -3.53 -7.03
C VAL A 123 -3.54 -4.05 -7.65
N ALA A 124 -2.59 -4.39 -6.79
CA ALA A 124 -1.36 -5.11 -7.13
C ALA A 124 -1.58 -6.63 -7.07
N ALA A 125 -2.36 -7.10 -6.10
CA ALA A 125 -2.75 -8.50 -5.97
C ALA A 125 -4.11 -8.65 -5.27
N PRO A 126 -4.91 -9.67 -5.63
CA PRO A 126 -6.23 -9.88 -5.03
C PRO A 126 -6.16 -10.27 -3.56
N THR A 127 -5.05 -10.88 -3.12
CA THR A 127 -4.79 -11.17 -1.70
C THR A 127 -3.29 -11.06 -1.38
N PHE A 128 -2.98 -10.86 -0.10
CA PHE A 128 -1.63 -10.83 0.43
C PHE A 128 -0.90 -12.14 0.19
N SER A 129 -1.56 -13.28 0.43
CA SER A 129 -0.96 -14.59 0.22
C SER A 129 -0.60 -14.84 -1.24
N ALA A 130 -1.46 -14.42 -2.18
CA ALA A 130 -1.13 -14.47 -3.61
C ALA A 130 0.04 -13.55 -3.97
N PHE A 131 0.10 -12.37 -3.35
CA PHE A 131 1.22 -11.44 -3.53
C PHE A 131 2.55 -12.05 -3.04
N ALA A 132 2.59 -12.50 -1.79
CA ALA A 132 3.77 -13.11 -1.18
C ALA A 132 4.28 -14.32 -2.00
N ALA A 133 3.37 -15.18 -2.45
CA ALA A 133 3.71 -16.32 -3.30
C ALA A 133 4.36 -15.89 -4.62
N ARG A 134 3.85 -14.84 -5.28
CA ARG A 134 4.44 -14.28 -6.51
C ARG A 134 5.80 -13.64 -6.28
N LEU A 135 6.05 -13.08 -5.10
CA LEU A 135 7.36 -12.56 -4.70
C LEU A 135 8.35 -13.66 -4.29
N GLY A 136 7.89 -14.91 -4.13
CA GLY A 136 8.70 -16.03 -3.66
C GLY A 136 9.01 -16.00 -2.17
N LEU A 137 8.10 -15.43 -1.35
CA LEU A 137 8.22 -15.28 0.11
C LEU A 137 7.38 -16.31 0.88
#